data_AF-A0A9D1EZ82-F1
#
_entry.id   AF-A0A9D1EZ82-F1
#
_cell.length_a   1.000
_cell.length_b   1.000
_cell.length_c   1.000
_cell.angle_alpha   90.00
_cell.angle_beta   90.00
_cell.angle_gamma   90.00
#
_symmetry.space_group_name_H-M   'P 1'
#
loop_
_entity.id
_entity.type
_entity.pdbx_description
1 polymer ?
#
loop_
_entity_poly.entity_id
_entity_poly.type
_entity_poly.pdbx_seq_one_letter_code
_entity_poly.pdbx_strand_id
1 'polypeptide(L)'
;FKENYAEIKFDVNGKAEPNCEYNAKSCPKPDTFKYYVNAYGKIVEEKPQTYQTTYCITTKITGSGSVLPSNTYCGLTNGTYTLTAVPSPDWSSNWENNEKSITINGKDEETSVTFTEAPKACIKLNVNCANNPNICGSYSISNGAFSQNENEYTACNLKPGSYTVNVTPKSNYTSNWTTQTVTLNGLDQILNVTLSEKTYCAKLNVDCPAGSANLCGSYVINGNKEMTASSDYARLCSLRSGSYDLLISSVKAGGKDKYKVKPENISFTITNSDWEGNASFEKLVKNCKEDGYFEAGGKKFSCPFKPTPLTKAECEAEKDRLGIKNCYTNSDYFAGAVKQCGGISGLPTRQDTANIAKLIYPGISNFGTVGKDDYSWSASRIDDIVDKEFLSILYTNTDYLDMSIIVREDTLYDIPHYYCGRYFYLTNTFWSCSMKRSEGRYTICLIK
;
A
#
# COMPACT_ATOMS: atom_id res chain seq x y z
N PHE A 1 84.78 3.96 -48.91
CA PHE A 1 84.05 2.91 -49.64
C PHE A 1 82.80 2.58 -48.86
N LYS A 2 81.62 3.04 -49.30
CA LYS A 2 80.33 2.77 -48.62
C LYS A 2 79.71 1.44 -49.06
N GLU A 3 80.13 0.94 -50.21
CA GLU A 3 79.92 -0.42 -50.70
C GLU A 3 81.31 -1.03 -50.81
N ASN A 4 81.51 -2.32 -50.54
CA ASN A 4 82.83 -2.98 -50.41
C ASN A 4 83.64 -3.09 -51.73
N TYR A 5 83.51 -2.12 -52.63
CA TYR A 5 84.25 -1.96 -53.88
C TYR A 5 84.25 -0.48 -54.35
N ALA A 6 85.16 -0.11 -55.26
CA ALA A 6 85.05 1.11 -56.06
C ALA A 6 84.97 0.79 -57.56
N GLU A 7 84.16 1.55 -58.28
CA GLU A 7 84.16 1.55 -59.75
C GLU A 7 85.34 2.36 -60.27
N ILE A 8 86.08 1.77 -61.21
CA ILE A 8 87.15 2.44 -61.95
C ILE A 8 86.77 2.44 -63.42
N LYS A 9 86.81 3.62 -64.03
CA LYS A 9 86.64 3.81 -65.47
C LYS A 9 88.01 4.05 -66.09
N PHE A 10 88.36 3.23 -67.06
CA PHE A 10 89.54 3.44 -67.89
C PHE A 10 89.09 3.98 -69.24
N ASP A 11 89.50 5.19 -69.57
CA ASP A 11 89.39 5.80 -70.89
C ASP A 11 90.77 5.79 -71.53
N VAL A 12 90.91 5.12 -72.67
CA VAL A 12 92.19 4.93 -73.34
C VAL A 12 92.47 5.94 -74.45
N ASN A 13 91.60 6.95 -74.67
CA ASN A 13 91.70 7.82 -75.85
C ASN A 13 92.08 9.30 -75.59
N GLY A 14 92.35 9.68 -74.34
CA GLY A 14 92.91 11.01 -74.04
C GLY A 14 92.07 12.18 -74.59
N LYS A 15 92.67 13.07 -75.39
CA LYS A 15 92.05 14.32 -75.92
C LYS A 15 91.68 14.28 -77.42
N ALA A 16 91.71 13.12 -78.09
CA ALA A 16 91.29 13.02 -79.49
C ALA A 16 89.80 12.65 -79.61
N GLU A 17 89.12 13.14 -80.65
CA GLU A 17 87.69 12.86 -80.88
C GLU A 17 87.42 11.37 -81.19
N PRO A 18 86.26 10.81 -80.80
CA PRO A 18 86.00 9.37 -80.82
C PRO A 18 86.01 8.79 -82.24
N ASN A 19 86.68 7.66 -82.44
CA ASN A 19 86.82 7.06 -83.78
C ASN A 19 85.64 6.16 -84.22
N CYS A 20 84.61 5.94 -83.37
CA CYS A 20 83.32 5.33 -83.74
C CYS A 20 82.23 5.37 -82.63
N GLU A 21 80.95 5.33 -83.02
CA GLU A 21 79.81 4.95 -82.14
C GLU A 21 79.59 3.42 -82.17
N TYR A 22 79.16 2.85 -81.03
CA TYR A 22 79.13 1.40 -80.76
C TYR A 22 78.30 0.57 -81.76
N ASN A 23 78.96 -0.36 -82.47
CA ASN A 23 78.35 -1.51 -83.14
C ASN A 23 79.22 -2.76 -82.97
N ALA A 24 78.63 -3.84 -82.44
CA ALA A 24 79.29 -5.10 -82.09
C ALA A 24 79.91 -5.88 -83.28
N LYS A 25 79.72 -5.46 -84.54
CA LYS A 25 80.37 -6.07 -85.71
C LYS A 25 81.60 -5.32 -86.23
N SER A 26 81.80 -4.04 -85.87
CA SER A 26 82.90 -3.21 -86.39
C SER A 26 83.91 -2.74 -85.35
N CYS A 27 83.64 -2.92 -84.05
CA CYS A 27 84.59 -2.58 -82.99
C CYS A 27 84.51 -3.60 -81.82
N PRO A 28 85.31 -4.68 -81.84
CA PRO A 28 85.26 -5.73 -80.83
C PRO A 28 85.85 -5.33 -79.46
N LYS A 29 86.36 -4.10 -79.28
CA LYS A 29 86.88 -3.57 -77.99
C LYS A 29 86.57 -2.06 -77.85
N PRO A 30 85.54 -1.64 -77.11
CA PRO A 30 85.20 -0.23 -76.94
C PRO A 30 86.21 0.53 -76.05
N ASP A 31 86.41 1.82 -76.31
CA ASP A 31 87.47 2.67 -75.72
C ASP A 31 87.24 3.09 -74.25
N THR A 32 86.17 2.62 -73.61
CA THR A 32 85.93 2.82 -72.17
C THR A 32 85.59 1.50 -71.51
N PHE A 33 86.37 1.12 -70.51
CA PHE A 33 86.15 -0.09 -69.72
C PHE A 33 85.73 0.27 -68.30
N LYS A 34 84.72 -0.43 -67.77
CA LYS A 34 84.31 -0.35 -66.37
C LYS A 34 84.79 -1.60 -65.66
N TYR A 35 85.58 -1.42 -64.60
CA TYR A 35 85.99 -2.48 -63.69
C TYR A 35 85.69 -2.10 -62.25
N TYR A 36 85.63 -3.08 -61.37
CA TYR A 36 85.41 -2.87 -59.94
C TYR A 36 86.61 -3.38 -59.15
N VAL A 37 87.13 -2.56 -58.23
CA VAL A 37 88.14 -2.99 -57.25
C VAL A 37 87.43 -3.34 -55.98
N ASN A 38 87.46 -4.63 -55.60
CA ASN A 38 86.87 -5.07 -54.34
C ASN A 38 87.72 -4.60 -53.13
N ALA A 39 87.19 -4.74 -51.92
CA ALA A 39 87.85 -4.34 -50.68
C ALA A 39 89.24 -5.00 -50.43
N TYR A 40 89.60 -6.03 -51.19
CA TYR A 40 90.89 -6.73 -51.13
C TYR A 40 91.87 -6.31 -52.24
N GLY A 41 91.53 -5.29 -53.03
CA GLY A 41 92.40 -4.75 -54.10
C GLY A 41 92.37 -5.54 -55.41
N LYS A 42 91.47 -6.52 -55.57
CA LYS A 42 91.34 -7.32 -56.81
C LYS A 42 90.41 -6.62 -57.80
N ILE A 43 90.87 -6.47 -59.04
CA ILE A 43 90.09 -5.94 -60.17
C ILE A 43 89.20 -7.05 -60.74
N VAL A 44 87.90 -6.80 -60.86
CA VAL A 44 86.92 -7.71 -61.47
C VAL A 44 86.08 -6.97 -62.53
N GLU A 45 85.68 -7.69 -63.56
CA GLU A 45 84.86 -7.18 -64.68
C GLU A 45 83.37 -7.07 -64.32
N GLU A 46 82.89 -7.95 -63.45
CA GLU A 46 81.49 -7.95 -63.00
C GLU A 46 81.35 -7.25 -61.65
N LYS A 47 80.24 -6.53 -61.46
CA LYS A 47 79.93 -5.82 -60.22
C LYS A 47 79.80 -6.84 -59.07
N PRO A 48 80.60 -6.74 -57.99
CA PRO A 48 80.54 -7.70 -56.88
C PRO A 48 79.15 -7.73 -56.24
N GLN A 49 78.52 -8.90 -56.18
CA GLN A 49 77.28 -9.08 -55.41
C GLN A 49 77.61 -9.15 -53.92
N THR A 50 77.19 -8.15 -53.15
CA THR A 50 77.29 -8.16 -51.70
C THR A 50 76.09 -8.91 -51.11
N TYR A 51 76.31 -10.12 -50.58
CA TYR A 51 75.29 -10.82 -49.81
C TYR A 51 75.25 -10.25 -48.39
N GLN A 52 74.20 -9.52 -48.05
CA GLN A 52 73.93 -9.11 -46.68
C GLN A 52 73.24 -10.28 -45.97
N THR A 53 73.88 -10.84 -44.94
CA THR A 53 73.24 -11.87 -44.11
C THR A 53 72.01 -11.27 -43.45
N THR A 54 70.85 -11.91 -43.66
CA THR A 54 69.59 -11.50 -43.06
C THR A 54 69.08 -12.56 -42.10
N TYR A 55 68.29 -12.13 -41.13
CA TYR A 55 67.74 -12.96 -40.07
C TYR A 55 66.21 -12.85 -40.03
N CYS A 56 65.59 -13.78 -39.34
CA CYS A 56 64.16 -13.84 -39.11
C CYS A 56 63.82 -13.85 -37.62
N ILE A 57 62.68 -13.25 -37.26
CA ILE A 57 62.03 -13.43 -35.97
C ILE A 57 60.76 -14.25 -36.21
N THR A 58 60.67 -15.42 -35.58
CA THR A 58 59.47 -16.27 -35.63
C THR A 58 58.71 -16.15 -34.32
N THR A 59 57.43 -15.79 -34.40
CA THR A 59 56.55 -15.66 -33.24
C THR A 59 55.51 -16.78 -33.24
N LYS A 60 55.55 -17.62 -32.22
CA LYS A 60 54.52 -18.62 -31.97
C LYS A 60 53.30 -17.95 -31.33
N ILE A 61 52.16 -18.02 -32.02
CA ILE A 61 50.90 -17.43 -31.55
C ILE A 61 50.05 -18.54 -30.91
N THR A 62 49.58 -18.29 -29.68
CA THR A 62 48.60 -19.13 -28.98
C THR A 62 47.37 -18.28 -28.65
N GLY A 63 46.15 -18.78 -28.87
CA GLY A 63 44.91 -18.00 -28.70
C GLY A 63 44.55 -17.18 -29.95
N SER A 64 43.55 -16.29 -29.83
CA SER A 64 43.02 -15.51 -30.95
C SER A 64 43.63 -14.10 -31.04
N GLY A 65 44.41 -13.86 -32.09
CA GLY A 65 45.04 -12.57 -32.36
C GLY A 65 46.09 -12.69 -33.46
N SER A 66 46.75 -11.58 -33.78
CA SER A 66 47.85 -11.51 -34.75
C SER A 66 49.04 -10.75 -34.20
N VAL A 67 50.18 -10.82 -34.88
CA VAL A 67 51.40 -10.08 -34.54
C VAL A 67 51.83 -9.28 -35.76
N LEU A 68 52.14 -8.01 -35.56
CA LEU A 68 52.66 -7.12 -36.58
C LEU A 68 54.19 -6.99 -36.45
N PRO A 69 54.92 -6.91 -37.59
CA PRO A 69 54.39 -6.85 -38.96
C PRO A 69 53.92 -8.20 -39.52
N SER A 70 54.45 -9.31 -39.03
CA SER A 70 54.01 -10.67 -39.34
C SER A 70 54.46 -11.65 -38.25
N ASN A 71 53.87 -12.84 -38.21
CA ASN A 71 54.30 -13.93 -37.32
C ASN A 71 55.66 -14.54 -37.72
N THR A 72 56.08 -14.34 -38.97
CA THR A 72 57.42 -14.64 -39.46
C THR A 72 57.98 -13.37 -40.10
N TYR A 73 58.84 -12.65 -39.38
CA TYR A 73 59.39 -11.36 -39.80
C TYR A 73 60.86 -11.53 -40.23
N CYS A 74 61.10 -11.58 -41.54
CA CYS A 74 62.39 -11.92 -42.14
C CYS A 74 63.03 -10.75 -42.90
N GLY A 75 64.30 -10.90 -43.28
CA GLY A 75 65.05 -9.88 -44.03
C GLY A 75 65.73 -8.85 -43.11
N LEU A 76 65.93 -9.21 -41.83
CA LEU A 76 66.38 -8.29 -40.80
C LEU A 76 67.90 -8.30 -40.65
N THR A 77 68.47 -7.16 -40.26
CA THR A 77 69.90 -7.05 -39.92
C THR A 77 70.07 -7.14 -38.40
N ASN A 78 71.32 -7.19 -37.92
CA ASN A 78 71.56 -7.07 -36.48
C ASN A 78 70.98 -5.74 -35.96
N GLY A 79 70.21 -5.79 -34.89
CA GLY A 79 69.43 -4.66 -34.41
C GLY A 79 68.34 -5.09 -33.43
N THR A 80 67.62 -4.11 -32.89
CA THR A 80 66.48 -4.36 -32.00
C THR A 80 65.19 -3.99 -32.73
N TYR A 81 64.23 -4.91 -32.71
CA TYR A 81 62.95 -4.80 -33.39
C TYR A 81 61.83 -4.91 -32.36
N THR A 82 60.76 -4.12 -32.55
CA THR A 82 59.56 -4.19 -31.72
C THR A 82 58.46 -4.90 -32.50
N LEU A 83 57.89 -5.92 -31.90
CA LEU A 83 56.69 -6.60 -32.39
C LEU A 83 55.48 -6.09 -31.63
N THR A 84 54.35 -5.94 -32.32
CA THR A 84 53.08 -5.52 -31.71
C THR A 84 52.07 -6.65 -31.81
N ALA A 85 51.55 -7.09 -30.68
CA ALA A 85 50.43 -8.01 -30.59
C ALA A 85 49.11 -7.27 -30.87
N VAL A 86 48.23 -7.87 -31.67
CA VAL A 86 46.90 -7.35 -31.98
C VAL A 86 45.88 -8.41 -31.54
N PRO A 87 45.37 -8.33 -30.30
CA PRO A 87 44.35 -9.26 -29.82
C PRO A 87 43.06 -9.18 -30.64
N SER A 88 42.37 -10.31 -30.81
CA SER A 88 40.98 -10.31 -31.30
C SER A 88 40.05 -9.61 -30.28
N PRO A 89 38.81 -9.19 -30.67
CA PRO A 89 37.84 -8.66 -29.71
C PRO A 89 37.66 -9.62 -28.53
N ASP A 90 37.70 -9.08 -27.30
CA ASP A 90 37.60 -9.82 -26.03
C ASP A 90 38.80 -10.72 -25.69
N TRP A 91 39.95 -10.55 -26.35
CA TRP A 91 41.20 -11.21 -25.99
C TRP A 91 42.23 -10.18 -25.50
N SER A 92 43.14 -10.60 -24.64
CA SER A 92 44.28 -9.79 -24.18
C SER A 92 45.59 -10.52 -24.46
N SER A 93 46.66 -9.79 -24.78
CA SER A 93 47.99 -10.41 -24.94
C SER A 93 48.73 -10.46 -23.61
N ASN A 94 49.63 -11.43 -23.47
CA ASN A 94 50.55 -11.50 -22.34
C ASN A 94 51.75 -10.54 -22.44
N TRP A 95 51.81 -9.71 -23.49
CA TRP A 95 52.88 -8.74 -23.69
C TRP A 95 52.52 -7.40 -23.04
N GLU A 96 53.50 -6.77 -22.39
CA GLU A 96 53.31 -5.45 -21.78
C GLU A 96 53.00 -4.42 -22.87
N ASN A 97 51.90 -3.67 -22.71
CA ASN A 97 51.39 -2.73 -23.71
C ASN A 97 51.16 -3.34 -25.10
N ASN A 98 50.94 -4.66 -25.17
CA ASN A 98 50.88 -5.41 -26.42
C ASN A 98 52.17 -5.33 -27.27
N GLU A 99 53.33 -5.05 -26.68
CA GLU A 99 54.59 -4.93 -27.39
C GLU A 99 55.67 -5.85 -26.84
N LYS A 100 56.57 -6.29 -27.72
CA LYS A 100 57.76 -7.07 -27.35
C LYS A 100 58.97 -6.63 -28.15
N SER A 101 60.03 -6.25 -27.44
CA SER A 101 61.33 -5.95 -28.04
C SER A 101 62.17 -7.22 -28.17
N ILE A 102 62.74 -7.46 -29.35
CA ILE A 102 63.59 -8.60 -29.70
C ILE A 102 64.88 -8.07 -30.34
N THR A 103 66.04 -8.52 -29.86
CA THR A 103 67.34 -8.13 -30.40
C THR A 103 67.94 -9.28 -31.20
N ILE A 104 68.27 -9.01 -32.47
CA ILE A 104 68.95 -9.94 -33.37
C ILE A 104 70.46 -9.71 -33.26
N ASN A 105 71.20 -10.77 -32.95
CA ASN A 105 72.67 -10.76 -32.93
C ASN A 105 73.25 -12.00 -33.62
N GLY A 106 73.27 -11.98 -34.94
CA GLY A 106 73.98 -12.99 -35.73
C GLY A 106 73.20 -14.27 -36.01
N LYS A 107 71.94 -14.39 -35.56
CA LYS A 107 71.08 -15.58 -35.74
C LYS A 107 69.60 -15.22 -35.75
N ASP A 108 68.78 -16.15 -36.23
CA ASP A 108 67.32 -16.07 -36.11
C ASP A 108 66.89 -16.15 -34.65
N GLU A 109 65.79 -15.46 -34.34
CA GLU A 109 65.23 -15.41 -32.99
C GLU A 109 63.79 -15.97 -32.98
N GLU A 110 63.43 -16.59 -31.85
CA GLU A 110 62.08 -17.11 -31.63
C GLU A 110 61.46 -16.49 -30.39
N THR A 111 60.17 -16.19 -30.46
CA THR A 111 59.39 -15.68 -29.33
C THR A 111 57.97 -16.25 -29.37
N SER A 112 57.17 -15.97 -28.33
CA SER A 112 55.77 -16.37 -28.29
C SER A 112 54.88 -15.29 -27.70
N VAL A 113 53.65 -15.25 -28.19
CA VAL A 113 52.55 -14.46 -27.62
C VAL A 113 51.41 -15.41 -27.30
N THR A 114 50.84 -15.24 -26.11
CA THR A 114 49.62 -15.92 -25.70
C THR A 114 48.53 -14.88 -25.56
N PHE A 115 47.49 -15.02 -26.37
CA PHE A 115 46.24 -14.30 -26.21
C PHE A 115 45.35 -15.11 -25.26
N THR A 116 44.74 -14.44 -24.28
CA THR A 116 43.79 -15.04 -23.33
C THR A 116 42.41 -14.42 -23.51
N GLU A 117 41.38 -15.24 -23.71
CA GLU A 117 39.98 -14.78 -23.80
C GLU A 117 39.55 -14.19 -22.46
N ALA A 118 38.76 -13.12 -22.50
CA ALA A 118 38.18 -12.51 -21.32
C ALA A 118 37.30 -13.53 -20.57
N PRO A 119 37.41 -13.61 -19.23
CA PRO A 119 36.63 -14.56 -18.44
C PRO A 119 35.14 -14.25 -18.55
N LYS A 120 34.34 -15.27 -18.87
CA LYS A 120 32.88 -15.20 -18.90
C LYS A 120 32.30 -15.54 -17.54
N ALA A 121 31.16 -14.96 -17.21
CA ALA A 121 30.47 -15.17 -15.94
C ALA A 121 28.97 -15.34 -16.12
N CYS A 122 28.30 -15.69 -15.02
CA CYS A 122 26.85 -15.78 -14.93
C CYS A 122 26.27 -14.72 -13.99
N ILE A 123 25.07 -14.24 -14.31
CA ILE A 123 24.21 -13.53 -13.36
C ILE A 123 23.06 -14.44 -12.99
N LYS A 124 22.90 -14.72 -11.70
CA LYS A 124 21.80 -15.50 -11.13
C LYS A 124 20.86 -14.56 -10.38
N LEU A 125 19.57 -14.65 -10.65
CA LEU A 125 18.51 -13.93 -9.96
C LEU A 125 17.62 -14.94 -9.24
N ASN A 126 17.69 -14.93 -7.91
CA ASN A 126 16.79 -15.71 -7.07
C ASN A 126 15.53 -14.90 -6.81
N VAL A 127 14.38 -15.44 -7.21
CA VAL A 127 13.08 -14.84 -7.01
C VAL A 127 12.39 -15.49 -5.81
N ASN A 128 12.31 -14.74 -4.72
CA ASN A 128 11.51 -15.12 -3.56
C ASN A 128 10.07 -14.63 -3.73
N CYS A 129 9.16 -15.54 -4.08
CA CYS A 129 7.74 -15.30 -4.07
C CYS A 129 7.01 -16.49 -3.42
N ALA A 130 5.94 -16.22 -2.67
CA ALA A 130 5.13 -17.27 -2.05
C ALA A 130 4.42 -18.16 -3.09
N ASN A 131 4.12 -17.60 -4.27
CA ASN A 131 3.61 -18.30 -5.43
C ASN A 131 4.72 -18.51 -6.46
N ASN A 132 4.40 -19.16 -7.58
CA ASN A 132 5.36 -19.34 -8.68
C ASN A 132 5.88 -17.98 -9.19
N PRO A 133 7.20 -17.81 -9.43
CA PRO A 133 7.80 -16.56 -9.94
C PRO A 133 7.09 -15.95 -11.16
N ASN A 134 6.56 -16.78 -12.06
CA ASN A 134 5.84 -16.35 -13.25
C ASN A 134 4.46 -15.73 -12.96
N ILE A 135 3.90 -16.01 -11.78
CA ILE A 135 2.66 -15.38 -11.29
C ILE A 135 2.97 -14.02 -10.68
N CYS A 136 4.14 -13.87 -10.06
CA CYS A 136 4.46 -12.69 -9.25
C CYS A 136 4.99 -11.53 -10.10
N GLY A 137 5.69 -11.82 -11.20
CA GLY A 137 6.27 -10.79 -12.05
C GLY A 137 6.90 -11.34 -13.32
N SER A 138 7.61 -10.47 -14.03
CA SER A 138 8.50 -10.82 -15.13
C SER A 138 9.89 -10.23 -14.92
N TYR A 139 10.90 -10.89 -15.49
CA TYR A 139 12.31 -10.62 -15.22
C TYR A 139 13.07 -10.53 -16.54
N SER A 140 13.92 -9.52 -16.71
CA SER A 140 14.72 -9.33 -17.91
C SER A 140 16.11 -8.81 -17.59
N ILE A 141 17.04 -9.03 -18.51
CA ILE A 141 18.42 -8.58 -18.43
C ILE A 141 18.83 -7.94 -19.77
N SER A 142 19.55 -6.82 -19.73
CA SER A 142 20.10 -6.19 -20.95
C SER A 142 21.20 -7.05 -21.56
N ASN A 143 21.27 -7.16 -22.89
CA ASN A 143 22.35 -7.87 -23.60
C ASN A 143 22.55 -9.34 -23.17
N GLY A 144 21.46 -10.00 -22.77
CA GLY A 144 21.44 -11.40 -22.38
C GLY A 144 20.01 -11.93 -22.35
N ALA A 145 19.85 -13.18 -21.94
CA ALA A 145 18.55 -13.79 -21.70
C ALA A 145 18.65 -14.69 -20.47
N PHE A 146 17.63 -14.65 -19.62
CA PHE A 146 17.53 -15.60 -18.51
C PHE A 146 16.96 -16.93 -19.00
N SER A 147 17.57 -18.03 -18.58
CA SER A 147 16.92 -19.33 -18.49
C SER A 147 16.34 -19.50 -17.09
N GLN A 148 15.11 -19.98 -17.00
CA GLN A 148 14.44 -20.21 -15.72
C GLN A 148 14.62 -21.67 -15.29
N ASN A 149 15.01 -21.87 -14.04
CA ASN A 149 14.88 -23.14 -13.33
C ASN A 149 14.20 -22.87 -11.98
N GLU A 150 12.94 -23.27 -11.85
CA GLU A 150 12.11 -22.98 -10.68
C GLU A 150 12.11 -21.50 -10.30
N ASN A 151 12.76 -21.15 -9.19
CA ASN A 151 12.85 -19.80 -8.62
C ASN A 151 14.15 -19.07 -9.00
N GLU A 152 15.05 -19.72 -9.73
CA GLU A 152 16.31 -19.15 -10.17
C GLU A 152 16.24 -18.80 -11.66
N TYR A 153 16.60 -17.56 -12.00
CA TYR A 153 16.77 -17.08 -13.36
C TYR A 153 18.26 -16.86 -13.62
N THR A 154 18.84 -17.59 -14.56
CA THR A 154 20.28 -17.60 -14.79
C THR A 154 20.62 -17.15 -16.20
N ALA A 155 21.54 -16.19 -16.33
CA ALA A 155 22.10 -15.74 -17.60
C ALA A 155 23.61 -15.95 -17.57
N CYS A 156 24.10 -16.92 -18.36
CA CYS A 156 25.51 -17.33 -18.38
C CYS A 156 26.21 -16.96 -19.69
N ASN A 157 27.52 -17.19 -19.73
CA ASN A 157 28.39 -16.85 -20.87
C ASN A 157 28.42 -15.33 -21.16
N LEU A 158 28.19 -14.53 -20.12
CA LEU A 158 28.19 -13.07 -20.21
C LEU A 158 29.63 -12.57 -20.18
N LYS A 159 29.93 -11.62 -21.07
CA LYS A 159 31.24 -10.98 -21.15
C LYS A 159 31.40 -9.97 -20.00
N PRO A 160 32.64 -9.59 -19.65
CA PRO A 160 32.84 -8.47 -18.73
C PRO A 160 32.16 -7.20 -19.24
N GLY A 161 31.49 -6.48 -18.35
CA GLY A 161 30.68 -5.33 -18.72
C GLY A 161 29.55 -5.03 -17.74
N SER A 162 28.73 -4.04 -18.07
CA SER A 162 27.61 -3.60 -17.25
C SER A 162 26.29 -4.16 -17.79
N TYR A 163 25.50 -4.75 -16.90
CA TYR A 163 24.22 -5.39 -17.19
C TYR A 163 23.13 -4.78 -16.31
N THR A 164 21.95 -4.53 -16.88
CA THR A 164 20.78 -4.06 -16.13
C THR A 164 19.77 -5.18 -16.02
N VAL A 165 19.44 -5.57 -14.79
CA VAL A 165 18.39 -6.53 -14.46
C VAL A 165 17.13 -5.77 -14.07
N ASN A 166 16.02 -6.05 -14.75
CA ASN A 166 14.72 -5.45 -14.47
C ASN A 166 13.73 -6.50 -13.95
N VAL A 167 12.95 -6.09 -12.97
CA VAL A 167 11.89 -6.86 -12.33
C VAL A 167 10.60 -6.06 -12.44
N THR A 168 9.59 -6.66 -13.07
CA THR A 168 8.28 -6.04 -13.29
C THR A 168 7.24 -6.85 -12.53
N PRO A 169 6.82 -6.42 -11.32
CA PRO A 169 5.77 -7.11 -10.57
C PRO A 169 4.44 -7.09 -11.32
N LYS A 170 3.65 -8.17 -11.20
CA LYS A 170 2.25 -8.16 -11.62
C LYS A 170 1.42 -7.23 -10.74
N SER A 171 0.24 -6.82 -11.21
CA SER A 171 -0.56 -5.75 -10.61
C SER A 171 -0.86 -5.92 -9.11
N ASN A 172 -1.02 -7.17 -8.66
CA ASN A 172 -1.29 -7.55 -7.27
C ASN A 172 -0.03 -7.81 -6.43
N TYR A 173 1.17 -7.56 -6.94
CA TYR A 173 2.44 -7.72 -6.22
C TYR A 173 3.23 -6.42 -6.14
N THR A 174 4.10 -6.36 -5.14
CA THR A 174 5.17 -5.35 -4.99
C THR A 174 6.50 -6.07 -4.95
N SER A 175 7.57 -5.37 -5.35
CA SER A 175 8.93 -5.89 -5.25
C SER A 175 9.76 -4.96 -4.36
N ASN A 176 10.74 -5.52 -3.65
CA ASN A 176 11.71 -4.74 -2.88
C ASN A 176 12.63 -3.88 -3.78
N TRP A 177 12.80 -4.25 -5.05
CA TRP A 177 13.47 -3.45 -6.08
C TRP A 177 12.98 -3.82 -7.48
N THR A 178 13.05 -2.89 -8.43
CA THR A 178 12.61 -3.11 -9.82
C THR A 178 13.73 -3.06 -10.85
N THR A 179 14.86 -2.42 -10.52
CA THR A 179 16.02 -2.35 -11.42
C THR A 179 17.31 -2.41 -10.62
N GLN A 180 18.28 -3.20 -11.09
CA GLN A 180 19.65 -3.20 -10.58
C GLN A 180 20.65 -3.27 -11.73
N THR A 181 21.79 -2.60 -11.54
CA THR A 181 22.93 -2.68 -12.46
C THR A 181 24.01 -3.55 -11.84
N VAL A 182 24.51 -4.50 -12.62
CA VAL A 182 25.54 -5.46 -12.23
C VAL A 182 26.73 -5.32 -13.16
N THR A 183 27.93 -5.17 -12.61
CA THR A 183 29.17 -5.17 -13.37
C THR A 183 29.85 -6.53 -13.25
N LEU A 184 30.12 -7.17 -14.38
CA LEU A 184 30.84 -8.43 -14.44
C LEU A 184 32.32 -8.19 -14.75
N ASN A 185 33.18 -8.81 -13.92
CA ASN A 185 34.63 -8.83 -14.09
C ASN A 185 35.15 -10.28 -14.26
N GLY A 186 34.31 -11.18 -14.79
CA GLY A 186 34.62 -12.61 -14.93
C GLY A 186 34.26 -13.48 -13.72
N LEU A 187 33.54 -12.94 -12.74
CA LEU A 187 33.02 -13.69 -11.59
C LEU A 187 31.48 -13.67 -11.57
N ASP A 188 30.89 -14.80 -11.21
CA ASP A 188 29.45 -14.94 -11.08
C ASP A 188 28.87 -13.97 -10.06
N GLN A 189 27.70 -13.44 -10.36
CA GLN A 189 26.96 -12.52 -9.48
C GLN A 189 25.60 -13.10 -9.14
N ILE A 190 25.18 -12.92 -7.88
CA ILE A 190 23.90 -13.42 -7.37
C ILE A 190 23.09 -12.23 -6.88
N LEU A 191 21.88 -12.10 -7.41
CA LEU A 191 20.87 -11.14 -6.98
C LEU A 191 19.72 -11.88 -6.31
N ASN A 192 19.10 -11.23 -5.34
CA ASN A 192 17.89 -11.74 -4.70
C ASN A 192 16.81 -10.67 -4.79
N VAL A 193 15.62 -11.04 -5.28
CA VAL A 193 14.44 -10.19 -5.31
C VAL A 193 13.32 -10.86 -4.52
N THR A 194 12.56 -10.08 -3.77
CA THR A 194 11.39 -10.56 -3.03
C THR A 194 10.15 -9.85 -3.55
N LEU A 195 9.17 -10.64 -4.00
CA LEU A 195 7.87 -10.15 -4.42
C LEU A 195 6.81 -10.55 -3.38
N SER A 196 6.06 -9.55 -2.91
CA SER A 196 5.00 -9.73 -1.91
C SER A 196 3.66 -9.28 -2.46
N GLU A 197 2.60 -10.02 -2.15
CA GLU A 197 1.24 -9.62 -2.50
C GLU A 197 0.92 -8.25 -1.89
N LYS A 198 0.29 -7.38 -2.69
CA LYS A 198 -0.23 -6.11 -2.20
C LYS A 198 -1.30 -6.35 -1.16
N THR A 199 -1.27 -5.51 -0.14
CA THR A 199 -2.34 -5.43 0.83
C THR A 199 -3.01 -4.08 0.79
N TYR A 200 -4.29 -4.06 1.14
CA TYR A 200 -5.17 -2.92 1.06
C TYR A 200 -5.88 -2.70 2.39
N CYS A 201 -6.51 -1.55 2.52
CA CYS A 201 -7.37 -1.21 3.63
C CYS A 201 -8.84 -1.12 3.22
N ALA A 202 -9.72 -1.53 4.13
CA ALA A 202 -11.14 -1.26 4.10
C ALA A 202 -11.44 -0.18 5.14
N LYS A 203 -12.08 0.91 4.72
CA LYS A 203 -12.52 2.00 5.59
C LYS A 203 -14.04 2.18 5.45
N LEU A 204 -14.76 2.08 6.55
CA LEU A 204 -16.17 2.39 6.64
C LEU A 204 -16.32 3.75 7.33
N ASN A 205 -16.81 4.77 6.65
CA ASN A 205 -17.23 6.00 7.31
C ASN A 205 -18.56 5.74 8.04
N VAL A 206 -18.67 6.22 9.27
CA VAL A 206 -19.77 5.92 10.18
C VAL A 206 -20.39 7.22 10.68
N ASP A 207 -21.64 7.44 10.30
CA ASP A 207 -22.49 8.46 10.92
C ASP A 207 -23.09 7.90 12.21
N CYS A 208 -22.53 8.32 13.36
CA CYS A 208 -22.91 7.85 14.68
C CYS A 208 -23.48 8.98 15.55
N PRO A 209 -24.73 8.87 16.03
CA PRO A 209 -25.35 9.89 16.90
C PRO A 209 -24.62 10.10 18.24
N ALA A 210 -23.87 9.11 18.73
CA ALA A 210 -23.05 9.25 19.93
C ALA A 210 -21.72 9.97 19.70
N GLY A 211 -21.46 10.44 18.46
CA GLY A 211 -20.26 11.16 18.08
C GLY A 211 -19.07 10.28 17.72
N SER A 212 -19.09 8.97 18.02
CA SER A 212 -18.02 8.07 17.57
C SER A 212 -18.46 6.64 17.25
N ALA A 213 -17.92 6.08 16.17
CA ALA A 213 -18.19 4.73 15.66
C ALA A 213 -18.09 3.63 16.73
N ASN A 214 -17.08 3.70 17.61
CA ASN A 214 -16.89 2.71 18.69
C ASN A 214 -17.98 2.78 19.77
N LEU A 215 -18.78 3.85 19.81
CA LEU A 215 -19.91 4.01 20.72
C LEU A 215 -21.23 3.53 20.11
N CYS A 216 -21.31 3.38 18.78
CA CYS A 216 -22.53 2.99 18.09
C CYS A 216 -22.60 1.49 17.75
N GLY A 217 -21.46 0.86 17.47
CA GLY A 217 -21.47 -0.53 17.03
C GLY A 217 -20.12 -1.23 16.93
N SER A 218 -20.18 -2.47 16.42
CA SER A 218 -19.04 -3.31 16.06
C SER A 218 -19.07 -3.64 14.57
N TYR A 219 -17.89 -3.84 13.99
CA TYR A 219 -17.68 -3.97 12.55
C TYR A 219 -16.77 -5.17 12.27
N VAL A 220 -17.31 -6.21 11.65
CA VAL A 220 -16.61 -7.49 11.48
C VAL A 220 -16.63 -7.92 10.03
N ILE A 221 -15.44 -8.09 9.44
CA ILE A 221 -15.26 -8.61 8.08
C ILE A 221 -15.14 -10.14 8.13
N ASN A 222 -15.89 -10.83 7.27
CA ASN A 222 -15.93 -12.29 7.11
C ASN A 222 -16.16 -13.06 8.44
N GLY A 223 -16.85 -12.43 9.39
CA GLY A 223 -17.23 -13.02 10.68
C GLY A 223 -16.13 -13.14 11.74
N ASN A 224 -14.87 -12.83 11.44
CA ASN A 224 -13.77 -12.97 12.40
C ASN A 224 -12.69 -11.86 12.38
N LYS A 225 -12.76 -10.91 11.45
CA LYS A 225 -11.80 -9.80 11.36
C LYS A 225 -12.45 -8.50 11.83
N GLU A 226 -12.20 -8.14 13.08
CA GLU A 226 -12.70 -6.88 13.64
C GLU A 226 -11.98 -5.68 13.03
N MET A 227 -12.75 -4.66 12.65
CA MET A 227 -12.20 -3.36 12.24
C MET A 227 -11.99 -2.48 13.46
N THR A 228 -10.93 -1.67 13.46
CA THR A 228 -10.69 -0.68 14.50
C THR A 228 -11.60 0.52 14.29
N ALA A 229 -12.52 0.77 15.22
CA ALA A 229 -13.42 1.92 15.20
C ALA A 229 -12.84 3.11 15.96
N SER A 230 -12.88 4.30 15.37
CA SER A 230 -12.39 5.55 15.96
C SER A 230 -13.05 6.76 15.30
N SER A 231 -13.41 7.78 16.08
CA SER A 231 -14.04 9.00 15.57
C SER A 231 -15.25 8.61 14.70
N ASP A 232 -15.25 8.99 13.43
CA ASP A 232 -16.29 8.85 12.42
C ASP A 232 -16.04 7.69 11.45
N TYR A 233 -15.18 6.72 11.79
CA TYR A 233 -14.92 5.58 10.90
C TYR A 233 -14.54 4.28 11.63
N ALA A 234 -14.62 3.17 10.90
CA ALA A 234 -13.99 1.90 11.23
C ALA A 234 -13.03 1.48 10.12
N ARG A 235 -11.83 0.97 10.46
CA ARG A 235 -10.81 0.61 9.47
C ARG A 235 -10.11 -0.71 9.78
N LEU A 236 -9.85 -1.48 8.74
CA LEU A 236 -8.96 -2.66 8.79
C LEU A 236 -8.03 -2.65 7.58
N CYS A 237 -6.73 -2.87 7.82
CA CYS A 237 -5.71 -2.96 6.78
C CYS A 237 -5.19 -4.40 6.65
N SER A 238 -4.20 -4.60 5.75
CA SER A 238 -3.59 -5.90 5.49
C SER A 238 -4.55 -6.91 4.84
N LEU A 239 -5.54 -6.42 4.07
CA LEU A 239 -6.46 -7.24 3.30
C LEU A 239 -5.88 -7.52 1.90
N ARG A 240 -6.05 -8.74 1.40
CA ARG A 240 -5.65 -9.12 0.04
C ARG A 240 -6.73 -8.74 -0.97
N SER A 241 -6.42 -8.79 -2.26
CA SER A 241 -7.46 -8.72 -3.29
C SER A 241 -8.44 -9.88 -3.13
N GLY A 242 -9.74 -9.61 -3.21
CA GLY A 242 -10.79 -10.61 -3.01
C GLY A 242 -12.11 -9.98 -2.61
N SER A 243 -13.11 -10.85 -2.44
CA SER A 243 -14.45 -10.46 -1.98
C SER A 243 -14.59 -10.64 -0.47
N TYR A 244 -15.33 -9.72 0.15
CA TYR A 244 -15.47 -9.59 1.60
C TYR A 244 -16.91 -9.25 1.95
N ASP A 245 -17.35 -9.73 3.10
CA ASP A 245 -18.63 -9.38 3.71
C ASP A 245 -18.40 -8.69 5.05
N LEU A 246 -18.93 -7.48 5.20
CA LEU A 246 -18.86 -6.69 6.42
C LEU A 246 -20.21 -6.75 7.13
N LEU A 247 -20.21 -7.31 8.34
CA LEU A 247 -21.32 -7.25 9.28
C LEU A 247 -21.16 -6.04 10.22
N ILE A 248 -22.22 -5.26 10.34
CA ILE A 248 -22.29 -4.10 11.23
C ILE A 248 -23.37 -4.37 12.27
N SER A 249 -23.02 -4.27 13.55
CA SER A 249 -23.94 -4.55 14.65
C SER A 249 -24.02 -3.38 15.62
N SER A 250 -25.21 -3.14 16.18
CA SER A 250 -25.40 -2.10 17.19
C SER A 250 -24.80 -2.53 18.54
N VAL A 251 -24.31 -1.56 19.32
CA VAL A 251 -24.10 -1.78 20.75
C VAL A 251 -25.43 -2.10 21.44
N LYS A 252 -25.38 -3.00 22.42
CA LYS A 252 -26.57 -3.46 23.13
C LYS A 252 -26.71 -2.78 24.49
N ALA A 253 -27.94 -2.42 24.84
CA ALA A 253 -28.37 -2.01 26.18
C ALA A 253 -29.47 -2.97 26.65
N GLY A 254 -29.30 -3.60 27.83
CA GLY A 254 -30.27 -4.57 28.34
C GLY A 254 -30.56 -5.75 27.39
N GLY A 255 -29.58 -6.15 26.57
CA GLY A 255 -29.73 -7.22 25.58
C GLY A 255 -30.42 -6.80 24.27
N LYS A 256 -30.79 -5.53 24.10
CA LYS A 256 -31.41 -4.98 22.90
C LYS A 256 -30.52 -3.99 22.19
N ASP A 257 -30.71 -3.83 20.89
CA ASP A 257 -29.94 -2.88 20.08
C ASP A 257 -30.30 -1.43 20.46
N LYS A 258 -29.28 -0.61 20.70
CA LYS A 258 -29.45 0.82 21.05
C LYS A 258 -29.71 1.70 19.82
N TYR A 259 -29.22 1.26 18.67
CA TYR A 259 -29.28 1.96 17.40
C TYR A 259 -29.77 1.03 16.29
N LYS A 260 -30.53 1.58 15.35
CA LYS A 260 -30.86 0.93 14.10
C LYS A 260 -29.75 1.20 13.10
N VAL A 261 -29.19 0.16 12.52
CA VAL A 261 -28.04 0.28 11.61
C VAL A 261 -28.51 0.21 10.16
N LYS A 262 -27.95 1.04 9.28
CA LYS A 262 -28.18 0.98 7.84
C LYS A 262 -26.87 1.23 7.06
N PRO A 263 -26.44 0.30 6.20
CA PRO A 263 -26.89 -1.10 6.09
C PRO A 263 -26.33 -1.96 7.24
N GLU A 264 -26.95 -3.11 7.51
CA GLU A 264 -26.43 -4.10 8.49
C GLU A 264 -25.33 -4.98 7.89
N ASN A 265 -25.38 -5.21 6.58
CA ASN A 265 -24.42 -6.04 5.86
C ASN A 265 -23.97 -5.33 4.57
N ILE A 266 -22.67 -5.37 4.27
CA ILE A 266 -22.08 -4.82 3.04
C ILE A 266 -21.15 -5.87 2.42
N SER A 267 -21.47 -6.31 1.21
CA SER A 267 -20.55 -7.10 0.39
C SER A 267 -19.71 -6.17 -0.47
N PHE A 268 -18.39 -6.33 -0.47
CA PHE A 268 -17.47 -5.52 -1.27
C PHE A 268 -16.31 -6.34 -1.83
N THR A 269 -15.63 -5.80 -2.85
CA THR A 269 -14.45 -6.44 -3.46
C THR A 269 -13.28 -5.46 -3.48
N ILE A 270 -12.10 -5.96 -3.10
CA ILE A 270 -10.82 -5.28 -3.25
C ILE A 270 -10.11 -5.87 -4.46
N THR A 271 -9.78 -5.04 -5.45
CA THR A 271 -9.06 -5.48 -6.66
C THR A 271 -7.64 -4.93 -6.68
N ASN A 272 -7.50 -3.61 -6.68
CA ASN A 272 -6.20 -2.94 -6.79
C ASN A 272 -6.09 -1.62 -5.99
N SER A 273 -7.08 -1.30 -5.16
CA SER A 273 -7.11 -0.10 -4.32
C SER A 273 -7.81 -0.37 -2.99
N ASP A 274 -7.60 0.53 -2.03
CA ASP A 274 -8.37 0.55 -0.79
C ASP A 274 -9.86 0.68 -1.08
N TRP A 275 -10.67 0.09 -0.21
CA TRP A 275 -12.12 0.17 -0.27
C TRP A 275 -12.64 1.21 0.73
N GLU A 276 -13.62 2.00 0.30
CA GLU A 276 -14.38 2.91 1.16
C GLU A 276 -15.88 2.64 1.06
N GLY A 277 -16.55 2.67 2.21
CA GLY A 277 -18.00 2.56 2.32
C GLY A 277 -18.57 3.49 3.37
N ASN A 278 -19.90 3.50 3.50
CA ASN A 278 -20.59 4.34 4.47
C ASN A 278 -21.68 3.53 5.20
N ALA A 279 -21.88 3.82 6.47
CA ALA A 279 -23.00 3.33 7.27
C ALA A 279 -23.50 4.43 8.21
N SER A 280 -24.78 4.36 8.57
CA SER A 280 -25.39 5.26 9.54
C SER A 280 -26.13 4.52 10.63
N PHE A 281 -26.14 5.13 11.80
CA PHE A 281 -26.85 4.65 12.98
C PHE A 281 -27.97 5.64 13.31
N GLU A 282 -29.18 5.12 13.51
CA GLU A 282 -30.33 5.90 13.94
C GLU A 282 -30.66 5.50 15.38
N LYS A 283 -30.65 6.46 16.31
CA LYS A 283 -30.96 6.21 17.73
C LYS A 283 -32.39 5.67 17.85
N LEU A 284 -32.55 4.46 18.40
CA LEU A 284 -33.87 3.81 18.51
C LEU A 284 -34.74 4.40 19.61
N VAL A 285 -34.13 5.04 20.61
CA VAL A 285 -34.82 5.60 21.77
C VAL A 285 -34.35 7.03 22.01
N LYS A 286 -35.25 8.01 21.86
CA LYS A 286 -35.00 9.40 22.26
C LYS A 286 -35.27 9.60 23.74
N ASN A 287 -34.43 10.35 24.42
CA ASN A 287 -34.53 10.54 25.87
C ASN A 287 -34.45 12.00 26.30
N CYS A 288 -34.92 12.24 27.51
CA CYS A 288 -35.02 13.57 28.09
C CYS A 288 -33.71 14.28 28.34
N LYS A 289 -32.67 13.53 28.72
CA LYS A 289 -31.37 14.10 29.06
C LYS A 289 -30.65 14.67 27.84
N GLU A 290 -30.81 14.01 26.69
CA GLU A 290 -30.11 14.36 25.45
C GLU A 290 -31.00 15.15 24.50
N ASP A 291 -32.28 14.78 24.38
CA ASP A 291 -33.18 15.26 23.33
C ASP A 291 -34.21 16.30 23.84
N GLY A 292 -34.36 16.46 25.16
CA GLY A 292 -35.35 17.37 25.79
C GLY A 292 -36.81 16.89 25.72
N TYR A 293 -37.04 15.72 25.11
CA TYR A 293 -38.33 15.03 25.03
C TYR A 293 -38.10 13.52 24.87
N PHE A 294 -39.17 12.74 24.97
CA PHE A 294 -39.16 11.32 24.63
C PHE A 294 -40.38 10.95 23.79
N GLU A 295 -40.30 9.83 23.07
CA GLU A 295 -41.37 9.35 22.21
C GLU A 295 -41.97 8.05 22.73
N ALA A 296 -43.30 7.97 22.80
CA ALA A 296 -44.03 6.77 23.18
C ALA A 296 -45.33 6.66 22.41
N GLY A 297 -45.60 5.48 21.83
CA GLY A 297 -46.83 5.23 21.06
C GLY A 297 -47.04 6.19 19.88
N GLY A 298 -45.96 6.66 19.24
CA GLY A 298 -46.00 7.61 18.13
C GLY A 298 -46.26 9.07 18.53
N LYS A 299 -46.22 9.39 19.83
CA LYS A 299 -46.39 10.76 20.36
C LYS A 299 -45.12 11.25 21.05
N LYS A 300 -44.90 12.56 21.04
CA LYS A 300 -43.79 13.23 21.74
C LYS A 300 -44.25 13.78 23.08
N PHE A 301 -43.47 13.54 24.13
CA PHE A 301 -43.75 13.99 25.48
C PHE A 301 -42.59 14.82 26.03
N SER A 302 -42.92 15.87 26.77
CA SER A 302 -41.93 16.65 27.51
C SER A 302 -41.27 15.81 28.58
N CYS A 303 -40.15 16.30 29.09
CA CYS A 303 -39.52 15.67 30.23
C CYS A 303 -40.35 15.79 31.50
N PRO A 304 -40.27 14.79 32.40
CA PRO A 304 -41.01 14.86 33.64
C PRO A 304 -40.60 16.06 34.47
N PHE A 305 -41.62 16.80 34.93
CA PHE A 305 -41.42 17.93 35.82
C PHE A 305 -42.43 17.88 36.96
N LYS A 306 -42.09 18.51 38.08
CA LYS A 306 -43.03 18.74 39.18
C LYS A 306 -43.88 19.96 38.83
N PRO A 307 -45.21 19.84 38.76
CA PRO A 307 -46.06 20.98 38.47
C PRO A 307 -46.00 22.05 39.57
N THR A 308 -46.07 23.31 39.18
CA THR A 308 -46.32 24.43 40.10
C THR A 308 -47.82 24.48 40.35
N PRO A 309 -48.29 24.29 41.60
CA PRO A 309 -49.72 24.26 41.90
C PRO A 309 -50.37 25.62 41.64
N LEU A 310 -51.67 25.61 41.31
CA LEU A 310 -52.47 26.82 41.29
C LEU A 310 -53.23 27.00 42.60
N THR A 311 -53.40 28.25 43.02
CA THR A 311 -54.39 28.59 44.04
C THR A 311 -55.79 28.36 43.50
N LYS A 312 -56.78 28.28 44.40
CA LYS A 312 -58.18 28.12 44.01
C LYS A 312 -58.63 29.29 43.13
N ALA A 313 -58.22 30.51 43.46
CA ALA A 313 -58.58 31.71 42.71
C ALA A 313 -57.98 31.70 41.28
N GLU A 314 -56.70 31.34 41.16
CA GLU A 314 -56.06 31.22 39.84
C GLU A 314 -56.65 30.09 39.00
N CYS A 315 -57.00 28.96 39.62
CA CYS A 315 -57.68 27.87 38.95
C CYS A 315 -59.04 28.32 38.43
N GLU A 316 -59.88 28.94 39.28
CA GLU A 316 -61.23 29.39 38.90
C GLU A 316 -61.19 30.44 37.76
N ALA A 317 -60.17 31.32 37.76
CA ALA A 317 -59.99 32.32 36.71
C ALA A 317 -59.64 31.70 35.34
N GLU A 318 -58.96 30.55 35.33
CA GLU A 318 -58.40 29.94 34.12
C GLU A 318 -59.13 28.64 33.71
N LYS A 319 -60.06 28.14 34.53
CA LYS A 319 -60.62 26.78 34.40
C LYS A 319 -61.26 26.52 33.04
N ASP A 320 -62.01 27.48 32.51
CA ASP A 320 -62.73 27.31 31.24
C ASP A 320 -61.74 27.24 30.06
N ARG A 321 -60.72 28.11 30.09
CA ARG A 321 -59.64 28.10 29.08
C ARG A 321 -58.82 26.81 29.15
N LEU A 322 -58.60 26.30 30.35
CA LEU A 322 -57.79 25.11 30.59
C LEU A 322 -58.59 23.80 30.46
N GLY A 323 -59.92 23.86 30.40
CA GLY A 323 -60.81 22.69 30.37
C GLY A 323 -60.89 21.95 31.71
N ILE A 324 -60.69 22.66 32.83
CA ILE A 324 -60.79 22.12 34.19
C ILE A 324 -62.25 22.25 34.64
N LYS A 325 -62.87 21.16 35.11
CA LYS A 325 -64.27 21.19 35.57
C LYS A 325 -64.46 21.93 36.90
N ASN A 326 -63.61 21.64 37.88
CA ASN A 326 -63.78 22.08 39.25
C ASN A 326 -62.44 22.40 39.92
N CYS A 327 -62.40 23.49 40.69
CA CYS A 327 -61.23 23.95 41.45
C CYS A 327 -61.49 23.83 42.95
N TYR A 328 -60.69 23.03 43.65
CA TYR A 328 -61.05 22.59 44.99
C TYR A 328 -60.16 23.08 46.12
N THR A 329 -58.88 23.37 45.84
CA THR A 329 -57.87 23.61 46.88
C THR A 329 -56.99 24.81 46.55
N ASN A 330 -56.34 25.39 47.56
CA ASN A 330 -55.38 26.49 47.36
C ASN A 330 -54.00 26.02 46.90
N SER A 331 -53.80 24.72 46.69
CA SER A 331 -52.55 24.15 46.21
C SER A 331 -52.86 23.04 45.21
N ASP A 332 -53.57 23.37 44.13
CA ASP A 332 -54.05 22.39 43.15
C ASP A 332 -52.95 22.07 42.12
N TYR A 333 -52.21 20.99 42.38
CA TYR A 333 -51.12 20.49 41.52
C TYR A 333 -51.64 19.95 40.20
N PHE A 334 -52.89 19.44 40.17
CA PHE A 334 -53.53 19.02 38.92
C PHE A 334 -53.81 20.24 38.02
N ALA A 335 -54.41 21.29 38.57
CA ALA A 335 -54.65 22.53 37.83
C ALA A 335 -53.35 23.18 37.37
N GLY A 336 -52.29 23.10 38.19
CA GLY A 336 -50.93 23.46 37.83
C GLY A 336 -50.40 22.71 36.61
N ALA A 337 -50.51 21.37 36.64
CA ALA A 337 -50.10 20.49 35.55
C ALA A 337 -50.85 20.82 34.25
N VAL A 338 -52.19 20.99 34.34
CA VAL A 338 -53.03 21.36 33.20
C VAL A 338 -52.59 22.71 32.63
N LYS A 339 -52.32 23.72 33.47
CA LYS A 339 -51.85 25.04 33.01
C LYS A 339 -50.51 24.95 32.30
N GLN A 340 -49.54 24.24 32.88
CA GLN A 340 -48.21 24.08 32.30
C GLN A 340 -48.22 23.29 30.99
N CYS A 341 -49.14 22.33 30.84
CA CYS A 341 -49.36 21.62 29.58
C CYS A 341 -50.28 22.34 28.58
N GLY A 342 -50.68 23.58 28.88
CA GLY A 342 -51.49 24.39 27.96
C GLY A 342 -52.95 23.95 27.83
N GLY A 343 -53.47 23.20 28.81
CA GLY A 343 -54.85 22.71 28.85
C GLY A 343 -54.94 21.20 29.07
N ILE A 344 -56.16 20.73 29.35
CA ILE A 344 -56.39 19.33 29.76
C ILE A 344 -56.05 18.32 28.65
N SER A 345 -56.11 18.75 27.39
CA SER A 345 -55.72 17.96 26.22
C SER A 345 -54.20 17.83 26.05
N GLY A 346 -53.42 18.63 26.76
CA GLY A 346 -51.96 18.55 26.80
C GLY A 346 -51.43 17.52 27.81
N LEU A 347 -52.28 16.99 28.70
CA LEU A 347 -51.89 15.90 29.61
C LEU A 347 -51.93 14.53 28.90
N PRO A 348 -51.09 13.57 29.32
CA PRO A 348 -51.09 12.22 28.77
C PRO A 348 -52.39 11.48 29.13
N THR A 349 -52.84 10.63 28.23
CA THR A 349 -53.97 9.71 28.46
C THR A 349 -53.51 8.43 29.19
N ARG A 350 -54.46 7.61 29.63
CA ARG A 350 -54.13 6.28 30.16
C ARG A 350 -53.38 5.40 29.16
N GLN A 351 -53.80 5.41 27.91
CA GLN A 351 -53.13 4.69 26.84
C GLN A 351 -51.69 5.18 26.62
N ASP A 352 -51.47 6.49 26.74
CA ASP A 352 -50.13 7.06 26.61
C ASP A 352 -49.20 6.52 27.69
N THR A 353 -49.63 6.54 28.95
CA THR A 353 -48.81 5.96 30.05
C THR A 353 -48.62 4.45 29.95
N ALA A 354 -49.55 3.71 29.33
CA ALA A 354 -49.36 2.29 29.02
C ALA A 354 -48.32 2.06 27.91
N ASN A 355 -48.31 2.92 26.88
CA ASN A 355 -47.27 2.89 25.85
C ASN A 355 -45.89 3.26 26.43
N ILE A 356 -45.85 4.18 27.40
CA ILE A 356 -44.63 4.50 28.16
C ILE A 356 -44.17 3.29 28.98
N ALA A 357 -45.10 2.61 29.66
CA ALA A 357 -44.78 1.40 30.42
C ALA A 357 -44.18 0.29 29.53
N LYS A 358 -44.65 0.11 28.30
CA LYS A 358 -44.08 -0.86 27.33
C LYS A 358 -42.62 -0.59 26.99
N LEU A 359 -42.21 0.67 27.00
CA LEU A 359 -40.81 1.04 26.75
C LEU A 359 -39.93 0.74 27.96
N ILE A 360 -40.47 0.93 29.17
CA ILE A 360 -39.78 0.70 30.45
C ILE A 360 -39.64 -0.79 30.78
N TYR A 361 -40.72 -1.56 30.62
CA TYR A 361 -40.77 -2.99 30.95
C TYR A 361 -41.08 -3.82 29.68
N PRO A 362 -40.13 -3.89 28.74
CA PRO A 362 -40.33 -4.54 27.45
C PRO A 362 -40.67 -6.05 27.51
N GLY A 363 -40.38 -6.72 28.63
CA GLY A 363 -40.74 -8.14 28.82
C GLY A 363 -42.23 -8.36 29.14
N ILE A 364 -43.02 -7.29 29.27
CA ILE A 364 -44.44 -7.35 29.62
C ILE A 364 -45.27 -6.99 28.38
N SER A 365 -46.07 -7.94 27.89
CA SER A 365 -46.87 -7.77 26.67
C SER A 365 -48.18 -6.99 26.90
N ASN A 366 -48.71 -7.01 28.12
CA ASN A 366 -50.00 -6.41 28.47
C ASN A 366 -49.89 -5.48 29.67
N PHE A 367 -50.24 -4.21 29.47
CA PHE A 367 -50.47 -3.23 30.53
C PHE A 367 -51.94 -2.80 30.46
N GLY A 368 -52.61 -2.84 31.61
CA GLY A 368 -53.99 -2.46 31.82
C GLY A 368 -54.25 -1.00 31.46
N THR A 369 -55.27 -0.82 30.62
CA THR A 369 -55.74 0.49 30.14
C THR A 369 -57.01 0.94 30.86
N VAL A 370 -57.78 0.03 31.48
CA VAL A 370 -58.99 0.32 32.29
C VAL A 370 -59.22 -0.78 33.35
N GLY A 371 -59.50 -0.41 34.61
CA GLY A 371 -60.20 -1.25 35.61
C GLY A 371 -59.54 -2.56 36.09
N LYS A 372 -58.32 -2.87 35.65
CA LYS A 372 -57.47 -3.92 36.24
C LYS A 372 -56.24 -3.25 36.82
N ASP A 373 -55.98 -3.48 38.10
CA ASP A 373 -54.69 -3.20 38.69
C ASP A 373 -53.63 -3.98 37.90
N ASP A 374 -52.65 -3.27 37.36
CA ASP A 374 -51.46 -3.92 36.80
C ASP A 374 -50.63 -4.41 37.99
N TYR A 375 -50.89 -5.67 38.37
CA TYR A 375 -50.17 -6.48 39.33
C TYR A 375 -50.06 -5.94 40.77
N SER A 376 -50.86 -6.59 41.63
CA SER A 376 -50.63 -6.81 43.06
C SER A 376 -49.15 -7.08 43.38
N TRP A 377 -48.71 -6.51 44.51
CA TRP A 377 -47.45 -6.55 45.28
C TRP A 377 -46.61 -7.84 45.36
N SER A 378 -46.65 -8.77 44.40
CA SER A 378 -46.00 -10.08 44.52
C SER A 378 -45.44 -10.62 43.18
N ALA A 379 -44.70 -9.82 42.43
CA ALA A 379 -43.88 -10.34 41.34
C ALA A 379 -42.40 -10.30 41.75
N SER A 380 -41.77 -11.48 41.73
CA SER A 380 -40.33 -11.71 41.75
C SER A 380 -39.55 -10.62 41.01
N ARG A 381 -38.49 -10.12 41.64
CA ARG A 381 -37.58 -9.05 41.17
C ARG A 381 -37.59 -8.85 39.65
N ILE A 382 -38.18 -7.73 39.22
CA ILE A 382 -38.23 -7.26 37.83
C ILE A 382 -36.90 -6.55 37.42
N ASP A 383 -35.84 -6.69 38.21
CA ASP A 383 -34.53 -6.05 37.96
C ASP A 383 -33.93 -6.42 36.58
N ASP A 384 -34.27 -7.59 36.03
CA ASP A 384 -33.77 -8.12 34.75
C ASP A 384 -34.61 -7.71 33.52
N ILE A 385 -35.79 -7.12 33.72
CA ILE A 385 -36.74 -6.78 32.64
C ILE A 385 -36.82 -5.27 32.40
N VAL A 386 -36.29 -4.49 33.33
CA VAL A 386 -36.33 -3.03 33.32
C VAL A 386 -35.20 -2.47 32.48
N ASP A 387 -35.57 -1.68 31.47
CA ASP A 387 -34.60 -0.83 30.80
C ASP A 387 -34.25 0.34 31.74
N LYS A 388 -33.17 0.18 32.52
CA LYS A 388 -32.69 1.19 33.48
C LYS A 388 -32.29 2.50 32.80
N GLU A 389 -31.85 2.42 31.53
CA GLU A 389 -31.58 3.61 30.71
C GLU A 389 -32.91 4.29 30.34
N PHE A 390 -33.94 3.52 29.99
CA PHE A 390 -35.29 4.05 29.76
C PHE A 390 -35.94 4.61 31.04
N LEU A 391 -35.77 3.99 32.21
CA LEU A 391 -36.21 4.60 33.48
C LEU A 391 -35.48 5.92 33.75
N SER A 392 -34.19 6.01 33.41
CA SER A 392 -33.44 7.27 33.56
C SER A 392 -33.96 8.41 32.68
N ILE A 393 -34.75 8.10 31.65
CA ILE A 393 -35.50 9.09 30.85
C ILE A 393 -36.55 9.79 31.70
N LEU A 394 -37.15 9.04 32.64
CA LEU A 394 -38.15 9.57 33.54
C LEU A 394 -37.50 10.27 34.73
N TYR A 395 -36.48 9.70 35.36
CA TYR A 395 -35.93 10.23 36.61
C TYR A 395 -34.90 11.35 36.41
N THR A 396 -35.17 12.51 37.02
CA THR A 396 -34.17 13.58 37.20
C THR A 396 -33.23 13.32 38.39
N ASN A 397 -33.58 12.41 39.29
CA ASN A 397 -32.73 11.94 40.40
C ASN A 397 -32.88 10.42 40.55
N THR A 398 -31.78 9.68 40.38
CA THR A 398 -31.74 8.21 40.41
C THR A 398 -31.91 7.61 41.79
N ASP A 399 -31.86 8.41 42.87
CA ASP A 399 -31.98 7.95 44.25
C ASP A 399 -33.45 7.81 44.71
N TYR A 400 -34.40 8.38 43.96
CA TYR A 400 -35.84 8.29 44.22
C TYR A 400 -36.56 7.72 43.00
N LEU A 401 -36.73 6.40 42.99
CA LEU A 401 -37.26 5.62 41.88
C LEU A 401 -38.80 5.53 41.88
N ASP A 402 -39.45 6.61 42.29
CA ASP A 402 -40.89 6.71 42.45
C ASP A 402 -41.41 7.83 41.55
N MET A 403 -41.73 7.51 40.29
CA MET A 403 -42.37 8.47 39.40
C MET A 403 -43.84 8.16 39.24
N SER A 404 -44.69 9.12 39.58
CA SER A 404 -46.08 9.12 39.15
C SER A 404 -46.30 10.16 38.07
N ILE A 405 -47.00 9.80 37.00
CA ILE A 405 -47.39 10.72 35.93
C ILE A 405 -48.88 11.04 36.07
N ILE A 406 -49.20 12.32 36.28
CA ILE A 406 -50.59 12.83 36.25
C ILE A 406 -51.16 12.61 34.86
N VAL A 407 -52.35 12.00 34.77
CA VAL A 407 -53.03 11.78 33.49
C VAL A 407 -54.26 12.66 33.34
N ARG A 408 -54.68 12.84 32.10
CA ARG A 408 -55.94 13.47 31.76
C ARG A 408 -57.12 12.73 32.41
N GLU A 409 -58.10 13.50 32.88
CA GLU A 409 -59.35 13.07 33.51
C GLU A 409 -60.36 12.43 32.52
N ASP A 410 -59.92 11.77 31.45
CA ASP A 410 -60.79 11.42 30.33
C ASP A 410 -61.65 10.15 30.53
N THR A 411 -61.46 9.37 31.61
CA THR A 411 -62.12 8.05 31.72
C THR A 411 -62.37 7.47 33.12
N LEU A 412 -62.28 8.24 34.22
CA LEU A 412 -62.66 7.74 35.55
C LEU A 412 -63.70 8.60 36.23
N TYR A 413 -64.42 7.96 37.16
CA TYR A 413 -65.29 8.58 38.15
C TYR A 413 -64.83 10.01 38.41
N ASP A 414 -65.71 10.97 38.16
CA ASP A 414 -65.50 12.37 38.54
C ASP A 414 -65.49 12.40 40.06
N ILE A 415 -64.36 12.02 40.68
CA ILE A 415 -64.19 11.96 42.13
C ILE A 415 -63.78 13.36 42.54
N PRO A 416 -64.67 14.12 43.21
CA PRO A 416 -64.35 15.47 43.66
C PRO A 416 -63.08 15.43 44.50
N HIS A 417 -62.18 16.39 44.30
CA HIS A 417 -60.88 16.52 44.99
C HIS A 417 -59.76 15.54 44.57
N TYR A 418 -59.97 14.58 43.67
CA TYR A 418 -58.91 13.64 43.26
C TYR A 418 -58.49 13.81 41.80
N TYR A 419 -57.26 13.41 41.50
CA TYR A 419 -56.79 13.13 40.14
C TYR A 419 -56.14 11.73 40.15
N CYS A 420 -56.02 11.12 38.97
CA CYS A 420 -55.38 9.81 38.83
C CYS A 420 -54.07 9.91 38.06
N GLY A 421 -53.19 8.94 38.29
CA GLY A 421 -51.91 8.84 37.61
C GLY A 421 -51.38 7.40 37.61
N ARG A 422 -50.41 7.15 36.73
CA ARG A 422 -49.68 5.88 36.68
C ARG A 422 -48.35 6.02 37.39
N TYR A 423 -48.00 5.03 38.18
CA TYR A 423 -46.76 4.97 38.93
C TYR A 423 -45.80 4.03 38.23
N PHE A 424 -44.55 4.41 38.18
CA PHE A 424 -43.44 3.66 37.63
C PHE A 424 -42.45 3.46 38.76
N TYR A 425 -42.13 2.22 39.07
CA TYR A 425 -41.14 1.81 40.04
C TYR A 425 -40.12 0.91 39.35
N LEU A 426 -38.97 0.65 39.98
CA LEU A 426 -38.04 -0.37 39.47
C LEU A 426 -38.73 -1.72 39.26
N THR A 427 -39.63 -2.11 40.17
CA THR A 427 -40.12 -3.47 40.23
C THR A 427 -41.56 -3.65 39.77
N ASN A 428 -42.31 -2.58 39.51
CA ASN A 428 -43.70 -2.66 39.07
C ASN A 428 -44.23 -1.30 38.53
N THR A 429 -45.45 -1.32 37.99
CA THR A 429 -46.19 -0.12 37.61
C THR A 429 -47.67 -0.31 37.88
N PHE A 430 -48.33 0.67 38.52
CA PHE A 430 -49.74 0.57 38.88
C PHE A 430 -50.48 1.91 38.76
N TRP A 431 -51.80 1.85 38.83
CA TRP A 431 -52.67 3.02 38.80
C TRP A 431 -53.09 3.42 40.22
N SER A 432 -53.05 4.71 40.53
CA SER A 432 -53.61 5.21 41.79
C SER A 432 -54.08 6.64 41.65
N CYS A 433 -55.06 7.01 42.47
CA CYS A 433 -55.62 8.36 42.51
C CYS A 433 -55.26 9.04 43.83
N SER A 434 -54.90 10.32 43.75
CA SER A 434 -54.44 11.13 44.88
C SER A 434 -55.22 12.44 44.94
N MET A 435 -55.25 13.09 46.10
CA MET A 435 -55.92 14.39 46.24
C MET A 435 -55.21 15.43 45.37
N LYS A 436 -55.95 16.34 44.72
CA LYS A 436 -55.41 17.45 43.90
C LYS A 436 -54.40 18.35 44.62
N ARG A 437 -54.40 18.34 45.95
CA ARG A 437 -53.43 19.02 46.82
C ARG A 437 -52.11 18.28 47.09
N SER A 438 -51.96 17.05 46.59
CA SER A 438 -50.83 16.20 46.96
C SER A 438 -49.56 16.63 46.21
N GLU A 439 -48.56 17.07 46.96
CA GLU A 439 -47.23 17.36 46.46
C GLU A 439 -46.45 16.07 46.12
N GLY A 440 -45.33 16.20 45.40
CA GLY A 440 -44.42 15.07 45.11
C GLY A 440 -44.71 14.31 43.81
N ARG A 441 -45.51 14.89 42.92
CA ARG A 441 -46.03 14.23 41.72
C ARG A 441 -45.43 14.86 40.48
N TYR A 442 -45.08 14.02 39.50
CA TYR A 442 -44.56 14.48 38.22
C TYR A 442 -45.69 14.49 37.18
N THR A 443 -45.49 15.26 36.13
CA THR A 443 -46.29 15.15 34.92
C THR A 443 -45.39 15.27 33.70
N ILE A 444 -45.95 14.92 32.56
CA ILE A 444 -45.39 15.17 31.23
C ILE A 444 -46.46 15.91 30.42
N CYS A 445 -46.05 16.66 29.42
CA CYS A 445 -46.96 17.30 28.48
C CYS A 445 -46.81 16.67 27.10
N LEU A 446 -47.93 16.50 26.40
CA LEU A 446 -47.94 16.19 24.98
C LEU A 446 -47.35 17.39 24.20
N ILE A 447 -46.27 17.16 23.46
CA ILE A 447 -45.66 18.16 22.59
C ILE A 447 -46.34 18.06 21.23
N LYS A 448 -46.83 19.19 20.72
CA LYS A 448 -47.45 19.30 19.40
C LYS A 448 -46.41 19.48 18.30
#